data_AF-A0AAQ1P6C4-F1
#
_entry.id   AF-A0AAQ1P6C4-F1
#
_cell.length_a   1.000
_cell.length_b   1.000
_cell.length_c   1.000
_cell.angle_alpha   90.00
_cell.angle_beta   90.00
_cell.angle_gamma   90.00
#
_symmetry.space_group_name_H-M   'P 1'
#
loop_
_entity.id
_entity.type
_entity.pdbx_description
1 polymer ?
#
loop_
_entity_poly.entity_id
_entity_poly.type
_entity_poly.pdbx_seq_one_letter_code
_entity_poly.pdbx_strand_id
1 'polypeptide(L)'
;MLLMPLVLGSHIGAAIALLVWGMFTFAVVPPLQMRVMIAAIEAPGLASSINVGAFNLGNAVGAALGGAVISLDLGYAAVPMAGGVLAAAGLLLVWLGGRSKAAGKTAADAA
;
A
#
# COMPACT_ATOMS: atom_id res chain seq x y z
N MET A 1 -6.60 -7.17 -5.81
CA MET A 1 -7.64 -6.35 -5.16
C MET A 1 -8.88 -6.19 -6.03
N LEU A 2 -8.80 -5.52 -7.19
CA LEU A 2 -9.98 -5.30 -8.06
C LEU A 2 -10.61 -6.59 -8.63
N LEU A 3 -9.81 -7.63 -8.88
CA LEU A 3 -10.28 -8.92 -9.41
C LEU A 3 -10.70 -9.92 -8.33
N MET A 4 -10.41 -9.63 -7.05
CA MET A 4 -10.73 -10.56 -5.96
C MET A 4 -12.23 -10.89 -5.85
N PRO A 5 -13.17 -9.94 -6.03
CA PRO A 5 -14.61 -10.24 -5.97
C PRO A 5 -15.05 -11.42 -6.84
N LEU A 6 -14.40 -11.66 -7.98
CA LEU A 6 -14.73 -12.73 -8.91
C LEU A 6 -14.46 -14.13 -8.35
N VAL A 7 -13.51 -14.25 -7.41
CA VAL A 7 -13.06 -15.54 -6.85
C VAL A 7 -13.49 -15.74 -5.40
N LEU A 8 -14.00 -14.70 -4.72
CA LEU A 8 -14.51 -14.78 -3.35
C LEU A 8 -15.85 -15.52 -3.23
N GLY A 9 -16.56 -15.80 -4.33
CA GLY A 9 -17.83 -16.53 -4.32
C GLY A 9 -17.71 -18.02 -3.96
N SER A 10 -16.49 -18.58 -3.87
CA SER A 10 -16.24 -19.97 -3.50
C SER A 10 -15.17 -20.07 -2.40
N HIS A 11 -15.32 -21.04 -1.49
CA HIS A 11 -14.36 -21.27 -0.40
C HIS A 11 -12.94 -21.54 -0.93
N ILE A 12 -12.83 -22.34 -1.99
CA ILE A 12 -11.54 -22.68 -2.61
C ILE A 12 -10.93 -21.44 -3.28
N GLY A 13 -11.73 -20.68 -4.03
CA GLY A 13 -11.28 -19.44 -4.67
C GLY A 13 -10.83 -18.40 -3.66
N ALA A 14 -11.55 -18.24 -2.55
CA ALA A 14 -11.17 -17.36 -1.45
C ALA A 14 -9.84 -17.80 -0.79
N ALA A 15 -9.67 -19.11 -0.53
CA ALA A 15 -8.43 -19.63 0.05
C ALA A 15 -7.22 -19.37 -0.86
N ILE A 16 -7.34 -19.65 -2.16
CA ILE A 16 -6.28 -19.38 -3.14
C ILE A 16 -6.00 -17.88 -3.22
N ALA A 17 -7.04 -17.05 -3.29
CA ALA A 17 -6.90 -15.60 -3.37
C ALA A 17 -6.16 -15.03 -2.15
N LEU A 18 -6.52 -15.47 -0.94
CA LEU A 18 -5.86 -15.06 0.30
C LEU A 18 -4.43 -15.55 0.39
N LEU A 19 -4.15 -16.79 -0.04
CA LEU A 19 -2.80 -17.35 -0.08
C LEU A 19 -1.89 -16.57 -1.03
N VAL A 20 -2.34 -16.34 -2.27
CA VAL A 20 -1.60 -15.55 -3.26
C VAL A 20 -1.39 -14.13 -2.75
N TRP A 21 -2.42 -13.51 -2.18
CA TRP A 21 -2.30 -12.18 -1.61
C TRP A 21 -1.28 -12.12 -0.46
N GLY A 22 -1.33 -13.07 0.46
CA GLY A 22 -0.36 -13.21 1.53
C GLY A 22 1.08 -13.37 1.01
N MET A 23 1.29 -14.21 0.00
CA MET A 23 2.62 -14.34 -0.62
C MET A 23 3.12 -13.01 -1.19
N PHE A 24 2.28 -12.28 -1.93
CA PHE A 24 2.68 -10.99 -2.49
C PHE A 24 2.98 -9.94 -1.42
N THR A 25 2.16 -9.84 -0.37
CA THR A 25 2.39 -8.85 0.69
C THR A 25 3.65 -9.16 1.48
N PHE A 26 3.87 -10.41 1.87
CA PHE A 26 5.08 -10.82 2.59
C PHE A 26 6.35 -10.77 1.72
N ALA A 27 6.25 -11.00 0.42
CA ALA A 27 7.40 -10.89 -0.48
C ALA A 27 7.83 -9.44 -0.70
N VAL A 28 6.88 -8.49 -0.70
CA VAL A 28 7.14 -7.09 -1.07
C VAL A 28 7.45 -6.20 0.14
N VAL A 29 6.78 -6.40 1.27
CA VAL A 29 6.87 -5.48 2.42
C VAL A 29 8.30 -5.42 3.00
N PRO A 30 8.96 -6.52 3.40
CA PRO A 30 10.28 -6.45 4.03
C PRO A 30 11.37 -5.81 3.15
N PRO A 31 11.49 -6.15 1.84
CA PRO A 31 12.45 -5.46 0.96
C PRO A 31 12.21 -3.95 0.84
N LEU A 32 10.94 -3.51 0.80
CA LEU A 32 10.63 -2.08 0.77
C LEU A 32 11.01 -1.38 2.08
N GLN A 33 10.76 -2.01 3.23
CA GLN A 33 11.16 -1.47 4.52
C GLN A 33 12.69 -1.29 4.59
N MET A 34 13.46 -2.27 4.08
CA MET A 34 14.93 -2.17 4.01
C MET A 34 15.41 -1.06 3.07
N ARG A 35 14.72 -0.81 1.96
CA ARG A 35 15.06 0.30 1.05
C ARG A 35 14.96 1.66 1.72
N VAL A 36 13.94 1.88 2.56
CA VAL A 36 13.79 3.13 3.31
C VAL A 36 14.95 3.34 4.28
N MET A 37 15.36 2.27 4.96
CA MET A 37 16.50 2.29 5.87
C MET A 37 17.81 2.66 5.16
N ILE A 38 18.08 2.05 4.01
CA ILE A 38 19.30 2.30 3.22
C ILE A 38 19.29 3.71 2.61
N ALA A 39 18.12 4.27 2.30
CA ALA A 39 18.03 5.63 1.76
C ALA A 39 18.36 6.73 2.79
N ALA A 40 18.35 6.41 4.08
CA ALA A 40 18.57 7.35 5.19
C ALA A 40 19.80 6.96 6.02
N ILE A 41 20.95 6.83 5.35
CA ILE A 41 22.21 6.36 5.95
C ILE A 41 22.63 7.20 7.17
N GLU A 42 22.35 8.51 7.15
CA GLU A 42 22.69 9.43 8.25
C GLU A 42 21.78 9.29 9.48
N ALA A 43 20.57 8.76 9.33
CA ALA A 43 19.62 8.57 10.43
C ALA A 43 18.73 7.31 10.29
N PRO A 44 19.31 6.09 10.27
CA PRO A 44 18.55 4.86 10.01
C PRO A 44 17.50 4.59 11.10
N GLY A 45 17.78 4.89 12.36
CA GLY A 45 16.83 4.70 13.47
C GLY A 45 15.56 5.53 13.32
N LEU A 46 15.69 6.79 12.86
CA LEU A 46 14.56 7.69 12.61
C LEU A 46 13.77 7.25 11.37
N ALA A 47 14.46 6.81 10.32
CA ALA A 47 13.82 6.23 9.15
C ALA A 47 13.02 4.96 9.50
N SER A 48 13.55 4.11 10.37
CA SER A 48 12.88 2.91 10.86
C SER A 48 11.60 3.26 11.61
N SER A 49 11.67 4.19 12.56
CA SER A 49 10.51 4.56 13.39
C SER A 49 9.40 5.19 12.55
N ILE A 50 9.74 6.06 11.59
CA ILE A 50 8.78 6.62 10.63
C ILE A 50 8.17 5.53 9.76
N ASN A 51 8.98 4.60 9.24
CA ASN A 51 8.51 3.53 8.37
C ASN A 51 7.56 2.55 9.10
N VAL A 52 7.91 2.15 10.33
CA VAL A 52 7.05 1.34 11.20
C VAL A 52 5.77 2.12 11.57
N GLY A 53 5.90 3.42 11.89
CA GLY A 53 4.76 4.28 12.18
C GLY A 53 3.80 4.39 10.99
N ALA A 54 4.32 4.62 9.79
CA ALA A 54 3.54 4.68 8.55
C ALA A 54 2.83 3.36 8.24
N PHE A 55 3.49 2.22 8.48
CA PHE A 55 2.86 0.91 8.32
C PHE A 55 1.68 0.72 9.29
N ASN A 56 1.86 1.07 10.56
CA ASN A 56 0.78 0.98 11.56
C ASN A 56 -0.38 1.93 11.23
N LEU A 57 -0.10 3.16 10.78
CA LEU A 57 -1.12 4.08 10.31
C LEU A 57 -1.87 3.51 9.10
N GLY A 58 -1.15 2.89 8.16
CA GLY A 58 -1.75 2.20 7.02
C GLY A 58 -2.71 1.09 7.46
N ASN A 59 -2.33 0.27 8.45
CA ASN A 59 -3.21 -0.75 9.01
C ASN A 59 -4.45 -0.16 9.68
N ALA A 60 -4.29 0.93 10.44
CA ALA A 60 -5.42 1.62 11.09
C ALA A 60 -6.39 2.22 10.06
N VAL A 61 -5.87 2.91 9.04
CA VAL A 61 -6.67 3.47 7.94
C VAL A 61 -7.36 2.36 7.15
N GLY A 62 -6.65 1.27 6.85
CA GLY A 62 -7.21 0.11 6.16
C GLY A 62 -8.34 -0.56 6.94
N ALA A 63 -8.16 -0.74 8.26
CA ALA A 63 -9.19 -1.28 9.14
C ALA A 63 -10.42 -0.36 9.22
N ALA A 64 -10.20 0.96 9.36
CA ALA A 64 -11.27 1.94 9.38
C ALA A 64 -12.06 1.97 8.06
N LEU A 65 -11.36 1.95 6.91
CA LEU A 65 -11.97 1.91 5.59
C LEU A 65 -12.76 0.61 5.37
N GLY A 66 -12.18 -0.54 5.72
CA GLY A 66 -12.85 -1.83 5.63
C GLY A 66 -14.09 -1.91 6.53
N GLY A 67 -13.98 -1.40 7.75
CA GLY A 67 -15.10 -1.26 8.68
C GLY A 67 -16.21 -0.38 8.10
N ALA A 68 -15.87 0.80 7.57
CA ALA A 68 -16.84 1.71 6.95
C ALA A 68 -17.57 1.06 5.75
N VAL A 69 -16.85 0.33 4.89
CA VAL A 69 -17.46 -0.39 3.76
C VAL A 69 -18.51 -1.40 4.23
N ILE A 70 -18.21 -2.14 5.30
CA ILE A 70 -19.14 -3.12 5.87
C ILE A 70 -20.32 -2.41 6.55
N SER A 71 -20.07 -1.34 7.33
CA SER A 71 -21.09 -0.57 8.03
C SER A 71 -22.06 0.16 7.09
N LEU A 72 -21.67 0.40 5.84
CA LEU A 72 -22.51 1.02 4.80
C LEU A 72 -23.29 -0.02 3.97
N ASP A 73 -23.33 -1.29 4.39
CA ASP A 73 -24.02 -2.39 3.70
C ASP A 73 -23.57 -2.62 2.24
N LEU A 74 -22.34 -2.21 1.88
CA LEU A 74 -21.78 -2.41 0.55
C LEU A 74 -21.35 -3.87 0.28
N GLY A 75 -21.34 -4.71 1.32
CA GLY A 75 -21.01 -6.12 1.27
C GLY A 75 -19.51 -6.46 1.30
N TYR A 76 -19.20 -7.72 1.61
CA TYR A 76 -17.81 -8.19 1.80
C TYR A 76 -16.96 -8.12 0.53
N ALA A 77 -17.58 -8.25 -0.65
CA ALA A 77 -16.88 -8.13 -1.93
C ALA A 77 -16.37 -6.71 -2.19
N ALA A 78 -16.98 -5.68 -1.59
CA ALA A 78 -16.55 -4.29 -1.75
C ALA A 78 -15.26 -3.96 -0.97
N VAL A 79 -14.97 -4.69 0.10
CA VAL A 79 -13.78 -4.48 0.95
C VAL A 79 -12.46 -4.55 0.17
N PRO A 80 -12.16 -5.61 -0.60
CA PRO A 80 -10.94 -5.66 -1.41
C PRO A 80 -10.93 -4.61 -2.54
N MET A 81 -12.09 -4.13 -3.01
CA MET A 81 -12.13 -3.03 -3.99
C MET A 81 -11.72 -1.70 -3.37
N ALA A 82 -12.24 -1.38 -2.18
CA ALA A 82 -11.84 -0.18 -1.44
C ALA A 82 -10.34 -0.18 -1.11
N GLY A 83 -9.80 -1.33 -0.69
CA GLY A 83 -8.35 -1.51 -0.52
C GLY A 83 -7.55 -1.29 -1.82
N GLY A 84 -8.10 -1.74 -2.95
CA GLY A 84 -7.52 -1.49 -4.28
C GLY A 84 -7.49 -0.01 -4.65
N VAL A 85 -8.56 0.73 -4.38
CA VAL A 85 -8.62 2.19 -4.61
C VAL A 85 -7.62 2.92 -3.71
N LEU A 86 -7.54 2.55 -2.43
CA LEU A 86 -6.57 3.13 -1.49
C LEU A 86 -5.12 2.89 -1.94
N ALA A 87 -4.81 1.67 -2.41
CA ALA A 87 -3.50 1.35 -2.97
C ALA A 87 -3.20 2.16 -4.24
N ALA A 88 -4.19 2.34 -5.13
CA ALA A 88 -4.04 3.15 -6.33
C ALA A 88 -3.80 4.63 -5.99
N ALA A 89 -4.49 5.18 -4.99
CA ALA A 89 -4.27 6.53 -4.50
C ALA A 89 -2.84 6.70 -3.93
N GLY A 90 -2.37 5.74 -3.13
CA GLY A 90 -0.99 5.72 -2.63
C GLY A 90 0.04 5.68 -3.77
N LEU A 91 -0.18 4.84 -4.78
CA LEU A 91 0.68 4.77 -5.96
C LEU A 91 0.70 6.11 -6.73
N LEU A 92 -0.46 6.74 -6.89
CA LEU A 92 -0.57 8.05 -7.54
C LEU A 92 0.22 9.12 -6.78
N LEU A 93 0.14 9.15 -5.44
CA LEU A 93 0.91 10.09 -4.62
C LEU A 93 2.42 9.90 -4.80
N VAL A 94 2.90 8.64 -4.79
CA VAL A 94 4.32 8.32 -5.03
C VAL A 94 4.74 8.78 -6.43
N TRP A 95 3.91 8.52 -7.44
CA TRP A 95 4.19 8.90 -8.82
C TRP A 95 4.26 10.43 -9.00
N LEU A 96 3.31 11.17 -8.43
CA LEU A 96 3.32 12.63 -8.45
C LEU A 96 4.55 13.19 -7.72
N GLY A 97 4.90 12.63 -6.56
CA GLY A 97 6.09 13.04 -5.80
C GLY A 97 7.40 12.78 -6.55
N GLY A 98 7.48 11.68 -7.30
CA GLY A 98 8.63 11.35 -8.15
C GLY A 98 8.83 12.35 -9.30
N ARG A 99 7.75 12.85 -9.90
CA ARG A 99 7.80 13.85 -10.97
C ARG A 99 8.33 15.20 -10.48
N SER A 100 7.96 15.61 -9.25
CA SER A 100 8.44 16.86 -8.65
C SER A 100 9.95 16.85 -8.38
N LYS A 101 10.51 15.71 -7.94
CA LYS A 101 11.97 15.56 -7.80
C LYS A 101 12.70 15.58 -9.15
N ALA A 102 12.14 14.95 -10.18
CA ALA A 102 12.73 14.96 -11.52
C ALA A 102 12.73 16.36 -12.14
N ALA A 103 11.62 17.09 -12.03
CA ALA A 103 11.49 18.46 -12.54
C ALA A 103 12.42 19.45 -11.82
N GLY A 104 12.57 19.33 -10.50
CA GLY A 104 13.51 20.16 -9.73
C GLY A 104 14.97 19.93 -10.09
N LYS A 105 15.34 18.69 -10.45
CA LYS A 105 16.69 18.36 -10.91
C LYS A 105 16.98 18.96 -12.30
N THR A 106 16.05 18.87 -13.25
CA THR A 106 16.22 19.47 -14.59
C THR A 106 16.33 20.99 -14.55
N ALA A 107 15.64 21.67 -13.63
CA ALA A 107 15.75 23.12 -13.45
C ALA A 107 17.08 23.55 -12.80
N ALA A 108 17.61 22.75 -11.88
CA ALA A 108 18.91 23.01 -11.25
C ALA A 108 20.11 22.75 -12.19
N ASP A 109 20.02 21.76 -13.07
CA ASP A 109 21.07 21.46 -14.06
C ASP A 109 21.10 22.50 -15.22
N ALA A 110 20.06 23.34 -15.34
CA ALA A 110 19.93 24.37 -16.39
C ALA A 110 20.28 25.80 -15.90
N ALA A 111 20.64 25.97 -14.62
CA ALA A 111 21.03 27.23 -13.98
C ALA A 111 22.54 27.27 -13.73
#